data_AF-A0A1U9R179-F1
#
_entry.id   AF-A0A1U9R179-F1
#
_cell.length_a   1.000
_cell.length_b   1.000
_cell.length_c   1.000
_cell.angle_alpha   90.00
_cell.angle_beta   90.00
_cell.angle_gamma   90.00
#
_symmetry.space_group_name_H-M   'P 1'
#
loop_
_entity.id
_entity.type
_entity.pdbx_description
1 polymer ?
#
loop_
_entity_poly.entity_id
_entity_poly.type
_entity_poly.pdbx_seq_one_letter_code
_entity_poly.pdbx_strand_id
1 'polypeptide(L)'
;MGLEVGTPFLISPLFEYDVVLNGFFQSPGMRMRAVNTQFGYARDLAAFLTFLWASRRRKGWRDAVEEDHLAYLVWRRRDDDGPRIAGATWNREVAGVDAFYQWAVRSGHVPTGPIPKVAR
;
A
#
# COMPACT_ATOMS: atom_id res chain seq x y z
N MET A 1 -0.18 18.26 -16.49
CA MET A 1 0.88 17.56 -15.74
C MET A 1 0.92 16.12 -16.24
N GLY A 2 2.06 15.66 -16.75
CA GLY A 2 2.24 14.28 -17.22
C GLY A 2 2.95 13.43 -16.19
N LEU A 3 2.78 12.11 -16.25
CA LEU A 3 3.58 11.15 -15.49
C LEU A 3 5.03 11.23 -15.98
N GLU A 4 5.99 11.44 -15.09
CA GLU A 4 7.41 11.34 -15.43
C GLU A 4 7.71 9.91 -15.89
N VAL A 5 8.48 9.78 -16.98
CA VAL A 5 8.84 8.48 -17.55
C VAL A 5 9.59 7.66 -16.51
N GLY A 6 9.04 6.49 -16.17
CA GLY A 6 9.62 5.58 -15.17
C GLY A 6 9.01 5.64 -13.78
N THR A 7 8.09 6.57 -13.50
CA THR A 7 7.33 6.56 -12.24
C THR A 7 6.30 5.42 -12.25
N PRO A 8 6.27 4.56 -11.22
CA PRO A 8 5.26 3.52 -11.13
C PRO A 8 3.86 4.12 -10.89
N PHE A 9 2.85 3.39 -11.35
CA PHE A 9 1.45 3.66 -11.04
C PHE A 9 0.72 2.33 -10.83
N LEU A 10 -0.41 2.40 -10.13
CA LEU A 10 -1.29 1.27 -9.87
C LEU A 10 -2.62 1.47 -10.59
N ILE A 11 -3.16 0.37 -11.09
CA ILE A 11 -4.45 0.28 -11.77
C ILE A 11 -5.30 -0.71 -10.99
N SER A 12 -6.59 -0.40 -10.80
CA SER A 12 -7.52 -1.29 -10.12
C SER A 12 -7.74 -2.57 -10.95
N PRO A 13 -8.25 -3.66 -10.36
CA PRO A 13 -8.66 -4.85 -11.12
C PRO A 13 -9.75 -4.58 -12.17
N LEU A 14 -10.40 -3.41 -12.14
CA LEU A 14 -11.37 -2.93 -13.12
C LEU A 14 -10.75 -2.04 -14.20
N PHE A 15 -9.42 -1.96 -14.27
CA PHE A 15 -8.68 -1.10 -15.19
C PHE A 15 -8.88 0.41 -14.95
N GLU A 16 -9.22 0.79 -13.71
CA GLU A 16 -9.42 2.19 -13.34
C GLU A 16 -8.16 2.79 -12.71
N TYR A 17 -7.93 4.07 -13.02
CA TYR A 17 -6.84 4.86 -12.45
C TYR A 17 -7.36 5.77 -11.32
N ASP A 18 -7.02 5.46 -10.07
CA ASP A 18 -7.30 6.37 -8.94
C ASP A 18 -6.20 7.45 -8.90
N VAL A 19 -6.58 8.68 -9.27
CA VAL A 19 -5.69 9.85 -9.31
C VAL A 19 -5.10 10.17 -7.94
N VAL A 20 -5.89 10.01 -6.88
CA VAL A 20 -5.45 10.34 -5.52
C VAL A 20 -4.47 9.29 -5.03
N LEU A 21 -4.79 8.01 -5.18
CA LEU A 21 -3.87 6.92 -4.82
C LEU A 21 -2.53 7.08 -5.54
N ASN A 22 -2.56 7.31 -6.86
CA ASN A 22 -1.35 7.45 -7.65
C ASN A 22 -0.61 8.78 -7.42
N GLY A 23 -1.25 9.75 -6.79
CA GLY A 23 -0.61 10.97 -6.29
C GLY A 23 0.53 10.67 -5.29
N PHE A 24 0.51 9.52 -4.62
CA PHE A 24 1.60 9.06 -3.76
C PHE A 24 2.94 8.96 -4.51
N PHE A 25 2.93 8.36 -5.70
CA PHE A 25 4.14 8.19 -6.51
C PHE A 25 4.67 9.52 -7.08
N GLN A 26 3.78 10.51 -7.15
CA GLN A 26 4.12 11.89 -7.54
C GLN A 26 4.48 12.78 -6.35
N SER A 27 4.42 12.26 -5.12
CA SER A 27 4.80 13.04 -3.94
C SER A 27 6.30 13.39 -3.98
N PRO A 28 6.73 14.56 -3.48
CA PRO A 28 8.15 14.92 -3.43
C PRO A 28 9.02 13.86 -2.77
N GLY A 29 8.52 13.25 -1.69
CA GLY A 29 9.22 12.20 -0.96
C GLY A 29 9.43 10.91 -1.76
N MET A 30 8.55 10.60 -2.73
CA MET A 30 8.69 9.41 -3.58
C MET A 30 9.52 9.72 -4.83
N ARG A 31 9.33 10.88 -5.47
CA ARG A 31 10.09 11.26 -6.67
C ARG A 31 11.60 11.35 -6.42
N MET A 32 12.02 11.73 -5.21
CA MET A 32 13.44 11.77 -4.83
C MET A 32 14.05 10.39 -4.56
N ARG A 33 13.27 9.30 -4.55
CA ARG A 33 13.78 7.94 -4.32
C ARG A 33 14.30 7.34 -5.62
N ALA A 34 15.28 6.43 -5.48
CA ALA A 34 15.72 5.60 -6.60
C ALA A 34 14.55 4.82 -7.21
N VAL A 35 14.55 4.66 -8.54
CA VAL A 35 13.47 4.00 -9.31
C VAL A 35 13.13 2.61 -8.76
N ASN A 36 14.15 1.79 -8.45
CA ASN A 36 13.95 0.47 -7.85
C ASN A 36 13.25 0.52 -6.49
N THR A 37 13.50 1.57 -5.70
CA THR A 37 12.81 1.80 -4.44
C THR A 37 11.35 2.16 -4.70
N GLN A 38 11.06 3.04 -5.66
CA GLN A 38 9.68 3.38 -6.03
C GLN A 38 8.89 2.15 -6.46
N PHE A 39 9.46 1.29 -7.32
CA PHE A 39 8.85 0.01 -7.68
C PHE A 39 8.70 -0.96 -6.50
N GLY A 40 9.59 -0.89 -5.51
CA GLY A 40 9.42 -1.60 -4.24
C GLY A 40 8.14 -1.18 -3.54
N TYR A 41 7.97 0.11 -3.28
CA TYR A 41 6.75 0.66 -2.68
C TYR A 41 5.50 0.32 -3.50
N ALA A 42 5.58 0.40 -4.84
CA ALA A 42 4.46 0.05 -5.70
C ALA A 42 4.04 -1.43 -5.55
N ARG A 43 5.01 -2.35 -5.49
CA ARG A 43 4.73 -3.78 -5.27
C ARG A 43 4.14 -4.04 -3.89
N ASP A 44 4.73 -3.45 -2.86
CA ASP A 44 4.28 -3.61 -1.47
C ASP A 44 2.85 -3.09 -1.30
N LEU A 45 2.55 -1.91 -1.88
CA LEU A 45 1.21 -1.34 -1.87
C LEU A 45 0.22 -2.16 -2.73
N ALA A 46 0.61 -2.57 -3.93
CA ALA A 46 -0.24 -3.38 -4.81
C ALA A 46 -0.66 -4.69 -4.14
N ALA A 47 0.25 -5.34 -3.41
CA ALA A 47 -0.03 -6.57 -2.70
C ALA A 47 -1.11 -6.37 -1.61
N PHE A 48 -1.00 -5.31 -0.81
CA PHE A 48 -2.01 -4.99 0.20
C PHE A 48 -3.36 -4.64 -0.41
N LEU A 49 -3.38 -3.82 -1.46
CA LEU A 49 -4.63 -3.44 -2.14
C LEU A 49 -5.30 -4.62 -2.83
N THR A 50 -4.52 -5.54 -3.40
CA THR A 50 -5.03 -6.78 -3.97
C THR A 50 -5.69 -7.63 -2.90
N PHE A 51 -5.11 -7.73 -1.71
CA PHE A 51 -5.73 -8.42 -0.58
C PHE A 51 -7.04 -7.77 -0.13
N LEU A 52 -7.08 -6.44 0.02
CA LEU A 52 -8.33 -5.75 0.34
C LEU A 52 -9.42 -6.05 -0.70
N TRP A 53 -9.02 -6.07 -1.97
CA TRP A 53 -9.94 -6.35 -3.05
C TRP A 53 -10.49 -7.79 -3.01
N ALA A 54 -9.58 -8.77 -2.98
CA ALA A 54 -9.90 -10.18 -3.10
C ALA A 54 -10.53 -10.76 -1.82
N SER A 55 -10.04 -10.35 -0.65
CA SER A 55 -10.36 -11.00 0.63
C SER A 55 -11.24 -10.15 1.54
N ARG A 56 -11.41 -8.85 1.26
CA ARG A 56 -12.15 -7.90 2.12
C ARG A 56 -13.32 -7.24 1.40
N ARG A 57 -14.05 -7.98 0.56
CA ARG A 57 -15.25 -7.52 -0.15
C ARG A 57 -14.99 -6.31 -1.06
N ARG A 58 -13.90 -6.34 -1.84
CA ARG A 58 -13.57 -5.28 -2.80
C ARG A 58 -13.34 -3.91 -2.14
N LYS A 59 -12.88 -3.92 -0.88
CA LYS A 59 -12.69 -2.72 -0.06
C LYS A 59 -11.64 -1.81 -0.70
N GLY A 60 -11.94 -0.52 -0.76
CA GLY A 60 -11.01 0.52 -1.22
C GLY A 60 -9.99 0.88 -0.15
N TRP A 61 -8.87 1.48 -0.57
CA TRP A 61 -7.81 1.88 0.34
C TRP A 61 -8.24 2.94 1.37
N ARG A 62 -9.26 3.75 1.07
CA ARG A 62 -9.78 4.75 2.01
C ARG A 62 -10.56 4.16 3.17
N ASP A 63 -11.10 2.96 2.98
CA ASP A 63 -11.94 2.25 3.95
C ASP A 63 -11.14 1.20 4.75
N ALA A 64 -9.83 1.14 4.52
CA ALA A 64 -8.94 0.21 5.21
C ALA A 64 -8.80 0.60 6.68
N VAL A 65 -9.02 -0.37 7.56
CA VAL A 65 -8.93 -0.21 9.02
C VAL A 65 -7.91 -1.18 9.61
N GLU A 66 -7.62 -1.02 10.90
CA GLU A 66 -6.62 -1.84 11.60
C GLU A 66 -6.92 -3.34 11.52
N GLU A 67 -8.19 -3.72 11.57
CA GLU A 67 -8.62 -5.11 11.42
C GLU A 67 -8.23 -5.69 10.05
N ASP A 68 -8.14 -4.87 9.01
CA ASP A 68 -7.69 -5.33 7.69
C ASP A 68 -6.18 -5.57 7.67
N HIS A 69 -5.39 -4.78 8.42
CA HIS A 69 -3.96 -5.03 8.59
C HIS A 69 -3.71 -6.34 9.35
N LEU A 70 -4.46 -6.59 10.43
CA LEU A 70 -4.37 -7.85 11.19
C LEU A 70 -4.77 -9.05 10.33
N ALA A 71 -5.85 -8.92 9.55
CA ALA A 71 -6.25 -9.95 8.59
C ALA A 71 -5.16 -10.17 7.52
N TYR A 72 -4.52 -9.10 7.06
CA TYR A 72 -3.43 -9.17 6.10
C TYR A 72 -2.21 -9.91 6.65
N LEU A 73 -1.85 -9.63 7.91
CA LEU A 73 -0.78 -10.32 8.63
C LEU A 73 -1.03 -11.83 8.69
N VAL A 74 -2.26 -12.23 9.05
CA VAL A 74 -2.65 -13.65 9.11
C VAL A 74 -2.55 -14.28 7.73
N TRP A 75 -3.13 -13.63 6.71
CA TRP A 75 -3.12 -14.12 5.33
C TRP A 75 -1.69 -14.29 4.77
N ARG A 76 -0.79 -13.33 5.01
CA ARG A 76 0.59 -13.37 4.49
C ARG A 76 1.52 -14.34 5.21
N ARG A 77 1.22 -14.71 6.46
CA ARG A 77 2.15 -15.47 7.30
C ARG A 77 1.66 -16.85 7.73
N ARG A 78 0.36 -17.09 7.74
CA ARG A 78 -0.24 -18.29 8.35
C ARG A 78 -1.19 -19.03 7.44
N ASP A 79 -1.76 -18.36 6.46
CA ASP A 79 -2.71 -18.98 5.54
C ASP A 79 -1.98 -19.91 4.56
N ASP A 80 -2.57 -21.07 4.30
CA ASP A 80 -2.05 -22.08 3.38
C ASP A 80 -2.24 -21.64 1.93
N ASP A 81 -3.31 -20.87 1.67
CA ASP A 81 -3.61 -20.28 0.36
C ASP A 81 -2.92 -18.92 0.15
N GLY A 82 -2.21 -18.42 1.18
CA GLY A 82 -1.42 -17.19 1.11
C GLY A 82 0.02 -17.44 0.63
N PRO A 83 0.66 -16.48 -0.06
CA PRO A 83 2.09 -16.55 -0.32
C PRO A 83 2.81 -16.38 1.02
N ARG A 84 3.17 -17.50 1.66
CA ARG A 84 3.86 -17.51 2.96
C ARG A 84 5.21 -16.80 2.84
N ILE A 85 5.28 -15.57 3.31
CA ILE A 85 6.52 -14.78 3.26
C ILE A 85 7.30 -14.83 4.58
N ALA A 86 8.62 -14.70 4.47
CA ALA A 86 9.51 -14.54 5.61
C ALA A 86 9.25 -13.21 6.35
N GLY A 87 9.59 -13.16 7.65
CA GLY A 87 9.35 -11.98 8.50
C GLY A 87 10.04 -10.71 8.01
N ALA A 88 11.22 -10.80 7.39
CA ALA A 88 11.91 -9.65 6.83
C ALA A 88 11.15 -9.03 5.64
N THR A 89 10.60 -9.87 4.75
CA THR A 89 9.76 -9.42 3.63
C THR A 89 8.49 -8.77 4.15
N TRP A 90 7.87 -9.35 5.18
CA TRP A 90 6.69 -8.76 5.83
C TRP A 90 6.98 -7.36 6.39
N ASN A 91 8.08 -7.20 7.13
CA ASN A 91 8.42 -5.91 7.72
C ASN A 91 8.64 -4.83 6.65
N ARG A 92 9.30 -5.19 5.54
CA ARG A 92 9.48 -4.29 4.40
C ARG A 92 8.14 -3.89 3.80
N GLU A 93 7.27 -4.86 3.56
CA GLU A 93 5.98 -4.64 2.93
C GLU A 93 5.07 -3.75 3.78
N VAL A 94 4.98 -4.03 5.09
CA VAL A 94 4.26 -3.19 6.04
C VAL A 94 4.82 -1.78 6.09
N ALA A 95 6.15 -1.62 6.07
CA ALA A 95 6.75 -0.28 6.02
C ALA A 95 6.41 0.46 4.73
N GLY A 96 6.30 -0.25 3.59
CA GLY A 96 5.84 0.30 2.32
C GLY A 96 4.41 0.81 2.38
N VAL A 97 3.51 0.00 2.93
CA VAL A 97 2.09 0.34 3.14
C VAL A 97 1.94 1.49 4.15
N ASP A 98 2.68 1.46 5.26
CA ASP A 98 2.63 2.51 6.27
C ASP A 98 3.09 3.85 5.69
N ALA A 99 4.17 3.89 4.91
CA ALA A 99 4.62 5.13 4.27
C ALA A 99 3.55 5.74 3.36
N PHE A 100 2.78 4.90 2.64
CA PHE A 100 1.64 5.35 1.84
C PHE A 100 0.55 5.97 2.72
N TYR A 101 0.11 5.28 3.78
CA TYR A 101 -0.95 5.81 4.64
C TYR A 101 -0.52 7.03 5.44
N GLN A 102 0.75 7.12 5.86
CA GLN A 102 1.29 8.32 6.47
C GLN A 102 1.24 9.52 5.50
N TRP A 103 1.58 9.30 4.22
CA TRP A 103 1.42 10.32 3.19
C TRP A 103 -0.05 10.70 2.99
N ALA A 104 -0.96 9.73 2.93
CA ALA A 104 -2.38 9.96 2.71
C ALA A 104 -3.02 10.75 3.88
N VAL A 105 -2.64 10.45 5.13
CA VAL A 105 -3.06 11.20 6.32
C VAL A 105 -2.52 12.62 6.28
N ARG A 106 -1.22 12.82 6.02
CA ARG A 106 -0.63 14.17 5.90
C ARG A 106 -1.24 15.00 4.78
N SER A 107 -1.71 14.35 3.72
CA SER A 107 -2.37 14.99 2.58
C SER A 107 -3.89 15.16 2.76
N GLY A 108 -4.44 14.75 3.91
CA GLY A 108 -5.86 14.89 4.24
C GLY A 108 -6.80 13.95 3.48
N HIS A 109 -6.29 12.88 2.86
CA HIS A 109 -7.12 11.96 2.08
C HIS A 109 -7.84 10.91 2.94
N VAL A 110 -7.29 10.60 4.11
CA VAL A 110 -7.87 9.70 5.12
C VAL A 110 -7.54 10.24 6.52
N PRO A 111 -8.39 10.01 7.53
CA PRO A 111 -8.14 10.49 8.89
C PRO A 111 -7.04 9.69 9.61
N THR A 112 -6.90 8.39 9.30
CA THR A 112 -5.90 7.50 9.89
C THR A 112 -5.53 6.39 8.90
N GLY A 113 -4.44 5.68 9.17
CA GLY A 113 -4.03 4.48 8.44
C GLY A 113 -4.39 3.19 9.17
N PRO A 114 -4.39 2.04 8.47
CA PRO A 114 -4.67 0.72 9.05
C PRO A 114 -3.46 0.12 9.78
N ILE A 115 -2.28 0.73 9.68
CA ILE A 115 -1.07 0.23 10.37
C ILE A 115 -1.02 0.84 11.78
N PRO A 116 -1.02 0.01 12.84
CA PRO A 116 -0.92 0.52 14.21
C PRO A 116 0.41 1.24 14.42
N LYS A 117 0.34 2.44 14.99
CA LYS A 117 1.56 3.14 15.43
C LYS A 117 1.93 2.61 16.80
N VAL A 118 3.05 1.89 16.89
CA VAL A 118 3.60 1.53 18.20
C VAL A 118 3.99 2.84 18.89
N ALA A 119 3.30 3.20 19.97
CA ALA A 119 3.71 4.30 20.82
C ALA A 119 5.12 4.00 21.33
N ARG A 120 6.07 4.88 21.02
CA ARG A 120 7.48 4.74 21.42
C ARG A 120 7.73 5.50 22.71
#